data_AF-X0S0C1-F1
#
_entry.id   AF-X0S0C1-F1
#
_cell.length_a   1.000
_cell.length_b   1.000
_cell.length_c   1.000
_cell.angle_alpha   90.00
_cell.angle_beta   90.00
_cell.angle_gamma   90.00
#
_symmetry.space_group_name_H-M   'P 1'
#
loop_
_entity.id
_entity.type
_entity.pdbx_description
1 polymer ?
#
loop_
_entity_poly.entity_id
_entity_poly.type
_entity_poly.pdbx_seq_one_letter_code
_entity_poly.pdbx_strand_id
1 'polypeptide(L)'
;MMKVIGEEGTSTQDFVDYLKGEFFDDVYLQQNAFDKVDEATSANRQKHAFSFIKDVIEKELHFETKEQARKFFQGLRQRFITWNSTSFKTGEFDSIEKELRKKLNNKGGPGHA
;
A
#
# COMPACT_ATOMS: atom_id res chain seq x y z
N MET A 1 4.26 -8.26 -19.15
CA MET A 1 3.97 -9.56 -19.80
C MET A 1 2.74 -10.29 -19.24
N MET A 2 2.24 -10.00 -18.02
CA MET A 2 1.10 -10.72 -17.42
C MET A 2 -0.21 -10.72 -18.27
N LYS A 3 -0.50 -9.64 -19.00
CA LYS A 3 -1.67 -9.56 -19.90
C LYS A 3 -1.69 -10.65 -21.01
N VAL A 4 -0.53 -11.22 -21.35
CA VAL A 4 -0.38 -12.20 -22.44
C VAL A 4 -0.24 -13.62 -21.90
N ILE A 5 0.61 -13.83 -20.88
CA ILE A 5 0.93 -15.16 -20.33
C ILE A 5 0.07 -15.54 -19.11
N GLY A 6 -0.77 -14.62 -18.65
CA GLY A 6 -1.56 -14.77 -17.43
C GLY A 6 -0.74 -14.65 -16.14
N GLU A 7 -1.44 -14.74 -15.01
CA GLU A 7 -0.79 -14.72 -13.70
C GLU A 7 0.10 -15.95 -13.52
N GLU A 8 -0.33 -17.14 -13.93
CA GLU A 8 0.42 -18.39 -13.71
C GLU A 8 1.82 -18.36 -14.31
N GLY A 9 1.99 -17.81 -15.51
CA GLY A 9 3.28 -17.66 -16.18
C GLY A 9 4.17 -16.53 -15.65
N THR A 10 3.70 -15.70 -14.71
CA THR A 10 4.46 -14.58 -14.14
C THR A 10 5.23 -15.03 -12.90
N SER A 11 6.45 -14.51 -12.66
CA SER A 11 7.17 -14.84 -11.42
C SER A 11 6.46 -14.24 -10.19
N THR A 12 6.72 -14.78 -8.99
CA THR A 12 6.17 -14.17 -7.76
C THR A 12 6.68 -12.74 -7.57
N GLN A 13 7.93 -12.46 -7.94
CA GLN A 13 8.52 -11.13 -7.78
C GLN A 13 7.86 -10.11 -8.73
N ASP A 14 7.70 -10.46 -10.02
CA ASP A 14 6.99 -9.60 -10.97
C ASP A 14 5.52 -9.39 -10.56
N PHE A 15 4.89 -10.41 -9.95
CA PHE A 15 3.54 -10.29 -9.41
C PHE A 15 3.49 -9.33 -8.21
N VAL A 16 4.51 -9.30 -7.36
CA VAL A 16 4.63 -8.32 -6.27
C VAL A 16 4.77 -6.90 -6.82
N ASP A 17 5.57 -6.70 -7.87
CA ASP A 17 5.71 -5.38 -8.49
C ASP A 17 4.41 -4.90 -9.13
N TYR A 18 3.66 -5.82 -9.76
CA TYR A 18 2.29 -5.54 -10.19
C TYR A 18 1.39 -5.13 -9.02
N LEU A 19 1.40 -5.86 -7.91
CA LEU A 19 0.58 -5.54 -6.73
C LEU A 19 0.95 -4.21 -6.07
N LYS A 20 2.22 -3.78 -6.12
CA LYS A 20 2.63 -2.43 -5.68
C LYS A 20 1.97 -1.34 -6.54
N GLY A 21 1.91 -1.56 -7.86
CA GLY A 21 1.24 -0.67 -8.80
C GLY A 21 -0.27 -0.58 -8.53
N GLU A 22 -0.93 -1.73 -8.38
CA GLU A 22 -2.36 -1.78 -8.03
C GLU A 22 -2.64 -1.08 -6.69
N PHE A 23 -1.80 -1.33 -5.68
CA PHE A 23 -1.94 -0.66 -4.39
C PHE A 23 -1.82 0.86 -4.51
N PHE A 24 -0.87 1.37 -5.32
CA PHE A 24 -0.73 2.81 -5.54
C PHE A 24 -1.96 3.42 -6.21
N ASP A 25 -2.54 2.75 -7.22
CA ASP A 25 -3.76 3.22 -7.88
C ASP A 25 -4.94 3.24 -6.89
N ASP A 26 -5.17 2.11 -6.22
CA ASP A 26 -6.32 1.87 -5.34
C ASP A 26 -6.39 2.84 -4.15
N VAL A 27 -5.27 3.38 -3.68
CA VAL A 27 -5.23 4.11 -2.39
C VAL A 27 -4.68 5.52 -2.46
N TYR A 28 -4.06 5.92 -3.57
CA TYR A 28 -3.47 7.26 -3.69
C TYR A 28 -3.97 8.01 -4.92
N LEU A 29 -4.03 7.34 -6.09
CA LEU A 29 -4.55 7.98 -7.30
C LEU A 29 -6.08 8.07 -7.28
N GLN A 30 -6.73 7.01 -6.80
CA GLN A 30 -8.17 7.02 -6.56
C GLN A 30 -8.50 7.75 -5.26
N GLN A 31 -9.49 8.64 -5.31
CA GLN A 31 -10.06 9.33 -4.15
C GLN A 31 -11.55 9.09 -4.06
N ASN A 32 -12.08 8.96 -2.85
CA ASN A 32 -13.52 8.85 -2.62
C ASN A 32 -14.16 10.24 -2.46
N ALA A 33 -14.73 10.76 -3.54
CA ALA A 33 -15.42 12.06 -3.56
C ALA A 33 -16.69 12.13 -2.68
N PHE A 34 -17.17 11.00 -2.14
CA PHE A 34 -18.31 10.97 -1.21
C PHE A 34 -17.89 10.91 0.27
N ASP A 35 -16.59 10.76 0.54
CA ASP A 35 -16.04 10.75 1.89
C ASP A 35 -15.55 12.16 2.26
N LYS A 36 -16.07 12.73 3.36
CA LYS A 36 -15.77 14.12 3.76
C LYS A 36 -14.28 14.39 4.05
N VAL A 37 -13.52 13.35 4.31
CA VAL A 37 -12.11 13.44 4.66
C VAL A 37 -11.22 13.23 3.43
N ASP A 38 -11.63 12.34 2.53
CA ASP A 38 -10.90 11.98 1.32
C ASP A 38 -11.27 12.83 0.09
N GLU A 39 -12.47 13.46 0.08
CA GLU A 39 -12.96 14.30 -1.02
C GLU A 39 -12.02 15.47 -1.36
N ALA A 40 -11.29 15.99 -0.36
CA ALA A 40 -10.37 17.11 -0.52
C ALA A 40 -9.17 16.97 0.43
N THR A 41 -8.07 16.41 -0.08
CA THR A 41 -6.85 16.17 0.70
C THR A 41 -5.88 17.34 0.57
N SER A 42 -5.50 17.97 1.70
CA SER A 42 -4.49 19.04 1.73
C SER A 42 -3.11 18.60 1.21
N ALA A 43 -2.33 19.52 0.63
CA ALA A 43 -0.99 19.21 0.12
C ALA A 43 -0.05 18.60 1.17
N ASN A 44 -0.16 19.01 2.44
CA ASN A 44 0.64 18.44 3.53
C ASN A 44 0.29 16.97 3.77
N ARG A 45 -0.99 16.63 3.75
CA ARG A 45 -1.45 15.25 3.89
C ARG A 45 -1.06 14.41 2.67
N GLN A 46 -1.18 14.94 1.45
CA GLN A 46 -0.73 14.25 0.24
C GLN A 46 0.75 13.88 0.32
N LYS A 47 1.63 14.83 0.67
CA LYS A 47 3.07 14.57 0.87
C LYS A 47 3.32 13.50 1.93
N HIS A 48 2.58 13.54 3.04
CA HIS A 48 2.70 12.58 4.12
C HIS A 48 2.30 11.16 3.66
N ALA A 49 1.13 11.02 3.04
CA ALA A 49 0.66 9.74 2.52
C ALA A 49 1.57 9.21 1.41
N PHE A 50 2.05 10.07 0.52
CA PHE A 50 2.99 9.71 -0.55
C PHE A 50 4.32 9.17 0.00
N SER A 51 4.80 9.66 1.15
CA SER A 51 6.00 9.11 1.78
C SER A 51 5.85 7.63 2.11
N PHE A 52 4.68 7.20 2.59
CA PHE A 52 4.38 5.79 2.84
C PHE A 52 4.30 4.99 1.54
N ILE A 53 3.68 5.55 0.50
CA ILE A 53 3.59 4.91 -0.82
C ILE A 53 4.99 4.67 -1.40
N LYS A 54 5.87 5.67 -1.30
CA LYS A 54 7.27 5.55 -1.69
C LYS A 54 7.96 4.41 -0.95
N ASP A 55 7.77 4.32 0.38
CA ASP A 55 8.31 3.21 1.17
C ASP A 55 7.79 1.84 0.68
N VAL A 56 6.51 1.73 0.29
CA VAL A 56 5.95 0.47 -0.26
C VAL A 56 6.57 0.11 -1.62
N ILE A 57 6.72 1.10 -2.51
CA ILE A 57 7.25 0.88 -3.86
C ILE A 57 8.73 0.49 -3.80
N GLU A 58 9.54 1.20 -3.03
CA GLU A 58 10.99 1.02 -2.95
C GLU A 58 11.39 -0.21 -2.12
N LYS A 59 10.54 -0.68 -1.22
CA LYS A 59 10.87 -1.81 -0.34
C LYS A 59 10.90 -3.13 -1.10
N GLU A 60 11.95 -3.91 -0.87
CA GLU A 60 12.00 -5.30 -1.32
C GLU A 60 11.09 -6.15 -0.42
N LEU A 61 10.08 -6.77 -1.05
CA LEU A 61 9.09 -7.60 -0.40
C LEU A 61 9.17 -9.01 -0.98
N HIS A 62 9.42 -9.99 -0.13
CA HIS A 62 9.50 -11.39 -0.52
C HIS A 62 8.30 -12.18 0.00
N PHE A 63 7.75 -13.00 -0.87
CA PHE A 63 6.66 -13.93 -0.57
C PHE A 63 6.95 -15.27 -1.21
N GLU A 64 6.61 -16.36 -0.52
CA GLU A 64 6.79 -17.71 -1.06
C GLU A 64 5.79 -17.99 -2.19
N THR A 65 4.60 -17.40 -2.09
CA THR A 65 3.53 -17.59 -3.07
C THR A 65 2.83 -16.28 -3.42
N LYS A 66 2.27 -16.23 -4.64
CA LYS A 66 1.43 -15.11 -5.10
C LYS A 66 0.22 -14.89 -4.20
N GLU A 67 -0.34 -15.97 -3.63
CA GLU A 67 -1.47 -15.88 -2.72
C GLU A 67 -1.10 -15.19 -1.40
N GLN A 68 0.10 -15.45 -0.85
CA GLN A 68 0.60 -14.72 0.31
C GLN A 68 0.78 -13.22 0.01
N ALA A 69 1.33 -12.89 -1.17
CA ALA A 69 1.48 -11.50 -1.61
C ALA A 69 0.12 -10.82 -1.73
N ARG A 70 -0.84 -11.44 -2.42
CA ARG A 70 -2.21 -10.93 -2.58
C ARG A 70 -2.88 -10.64 -1.24
N LYS A 71 -2.86 -11.60 -0.32
CA LYS A 71 -3.45 -11.42 1.03
C LYS A 71 -2.79 -10.27 1.79
N PHE A 72 -1.47 -10.12 1.66
CA PHE A 72 -0.75 -9.01 2.28
C PHE A 72 -1.23 -7.66 1.75
N PHE A 73 -1.24 -7.47 0.42
CA PHE A 73 -1.62 -6.22 -0.22
C PHE A 73 -3.11 -5.90 -0.03
N GLN A 74 -4.01 -6.89 -0.10
CA GLN A 74 -5.43 -6.70 0.20
C GLN A 74 -5.64 -6.11 1.61
N GLY A 75 -4.98 -6.69 2.61
CA GLY A 75 -5.09 -6.19 3.97
C GLY A 75 -4.33 -4.89 4.20
N LEU A 76 -3.31 -4.57 3.40
CA LEU A 76 -2.61 -3.27 3.47
C LEU A 76 -3.52 -2.18 2.88
N ARG A 77 -4.10 -2.44 1.71
CA ARG A 77 -5.08 -1.60 1.01
C ARG A 77 -6.27 -1.26 1.90
N GLN A 78 -6.92 -2.28 2.47
CA GLN A 78 -8.11 -2.07 3.30
C GLN A 78 -7.81 -1.12 4.47
N ARG A 79 -6.63 -1.25 5.08
CA ARG A 79 -6.24 -0.39 6.20
C ARG A 79 -5.84 1.03 5.73
N PHE A 80 -5.24 1.15 4.56
CA PHE A 80 -4.92 2.46 3.98
C PHE A 80 -6.18 3.21 3.57
N ILE A 81 -7.21 2.55 3.02
CA ILE A 81 -8.50 3.19 2.73
C ILE A 81 -9.12 3.75 4.01
N THR A 82 -9.09 2.99 5.12
CA THR A 82 -9.50 3.53 6.43
C THR A 82 -8.67 4.75 6.84
N TRP A 83 -7.36 4.73 6.58
CA TRP A 83 -6.49 5.88 6.83
C TRP A 83 -6.88 7.10 6.00
N ASN A 84 -7.25 6.93 4.72
CA ASN A 84 -7.75 7.99 3.85
C ASN A 84 -9.04 8.62 4.40
N SER A 85 -9.97 7.81 4.91
CA SER A 85 -11.18 8.29 5.58
C SER A 85 -10.96 8.85 6.99
N THR A 86 -9.74 8.80 7.54
CA THR A 86 -9.43 9.28 8.90
C THR A 86 -8.92 10.73 8.89
N SER A 87 -9.45 11.55 9.79
CA SER A 87 -9.05 12.96 9.92
C SER A 87 -7.56 13.12 10.24
N PHE A 88 -6.88 13.99 9.48
CA PHE A 88 -5.43 14.18 9.58
C PHE A 88 -5.02 14.72 10.96
N LYS A 89 -3.85 14.26 11.47
CA LYS A 89 -3.27 14.65 12.78
C LYS A 89 -4.16 14.33 13.99
N THR A 90 -4.98 13.29 13.89
CA THR A 90 -5.70 12.74 15.03
C THR A 90 -4.94 11.54 15.61
N GLY A 91 -5.21 11.19 16.87
CA GLY A 91 -4.62 9.99 17.47
C GLY A 91 -4.96 8.71 16.72
N GLU A 92 -6.15 8.64 16.10
CA GLU A 92 -6.56 7.53 15.24
C GLU A 92 -5.72 7.45 13.96
N PHE A 93 -5.51 8.59 13.29
CA PHE A 93 -4.66 8.67 12.10
C PHE A 93 -3.25 8.16 12.39
N ASP A 94 -2.65 8.62 13.49
CA ASP A 94 -1.31 8.20 13.91
C ASP A 94 -1.26 6.71 14.30
N SER A 95 -2.32 6.19 14.91
CA SER A 95 -2.42 4.77 15.26
C SER A 95 -2.48 3.89 14.01
N ILE A 96 -3.31 4.26 13.03
CA ILE A 96 -3.43 3.55 11.75
C ILE A 96 -2.09 3.57 11.00
N GLU A 97 -1.42 4.72 10.95
CA GLU A 97 -0.11 4.83 10.30
C GLU A 97 0.92 3.90 10.94
N LYS A 98 0.97 3.85 12.29
CA LYS A 98 1.87 2.93 13.01
C LYS A 98 1.61 1.48 12.65
N GLU A 99 0.33 1.08 12.53
CA GLU A 99 -0.04 -0.27 12.14
C GLU A 99 0.34 -0.60 10.69
N LEU A 100 0.13 0.35 9.76
CA LEU A 100 0.55 0.22 8.37
C LEU A 100 2.07 0.05 8.27
N ARG A 101 2.85 0.91 8.95
CA ARG A 101 4.32 0.83 8.97
C ARG A 101 4.81 -0.45 9.62
N LYS A 102 4.19 -0.90 10.72
CA LYS A 102 4.49 -2.19 11.37
C LYS A 102 4.25 -3.35 10.41
N LYS A 103 3.11 -3.35 9.70
CA LYS A 103 2.77 -4.39 8.72
C LYS A 103 3.79 -4.44 7.58
N LEU A 104 4.18 -3.28 7.05
CA LEU A 104 5.20 -3.17 6.01
C LEU A 104 6.60 -3.62 6.50
N ASN A 105 6.94 -3.33 7.75
CA ASN A 105 8.23 -3.71 8.34
C ASN A 105 8.36 -5.21 8.60
N ASN A 106 7.27 -5.87 8.99
CA ASN A 106 7.26 -7.32 9.21
C ASN A 106 7.43 -8.16 7.93
N LYS A 107 7.39 -7.55 6.74
CA LYS A 107 7.52 -8.23 5.44
C LYS A 107 8.71 -7.77 4.60
N GLY A 108 9.58 -6.93 5.14
CA GLY A 108 10.88 -6.64 4.54
C GLY A 108 11.92 -7.70 4.90
N GLY A 109 12.77 -8.08 3.96
CA GLY A 109 14.00 -8.82 4.27
C GLY A 109 14.91 -8.00 5.19
N PRO A 110 15.84 -8.63 5.93
CA PRO A 110 16.85 -7.91 6.69
C PRO A 110 17.68 -7.08 5.72
N GLY A 111 17.44 -5.76 5.70
CA GLY A 111 18.33 -4.83 5.04
C GLY A 111 19.74 -5.09 5.53
N HIS A 112 20.61 -5.52 4.63
CA HIS A 112 22.04 -5.57 4.92
C HIS A 112 22.48 -4.12 5.15
N ALA A 113 22.75 -3.80 6.40
CA ALA A 113 23.65 -2.71 6.79
C ALA A 113 25.08 -3.09 6.43
#